data_AF-A0A9D3AMI4-F1
#
_entry.id   AF-A0A9D3AMI4-F1
#
_cell.length_a   1.000
_cell.length_b   1.000
_cell.length_c   1.000
_cell.angle_alpha   90.00
_cell.angle_beta   90.00
_cell.angle_gamma   90.00
#
_symmetry.space_group_name_H-M   'P 1'
#
loop_
_entity.id
_entity.type
_entity.pdbx_description
1 polymer ?
#
loop_
_entity_poly.entity_id
_entity_poly.type
_entity_poly.pdbx_seq_one_letter_code
_entity_poly.pdbx_strand_id
1 'polypeptide(L)' 'MKNNNFQIKRALSFLQSMTSGVLALYGDNGSPYAVPMSYVYDDDKLFSHSLVVNRRLN' A
#
# COMPACT_ATOMS: atom_id res chain seq x y z
N MET A 1 -25.12 -6.00 -13.78
CA MET A 1 -23.99 -6.06 -12.82
C MET A 1 -22.72 -5.65 -13.54
N LYS A 2 -21.97 -4.65 -13.06
CA LYS A 2 -20.69 -4.23 -13.69
C LYS A 2 -19.67 -5.36 -13.50
N ASN A 3 -18.95 -5.70 -14.56
CA ASN A 3 -18.02 -6.83 -14.56
C ASN A 3 -16.70 -6.42 -13.87
N ASN A 4 -16.48 -6.91 -12.64
CA ASN A 4 -15.38 -6.47 -11.76
C ASN A 4 -13.98 -6.86 -12.27
N ASN A 5 -13.89 -7.79 -13.23
CA ASN A 5 -12.63 -8.31 -13.78
C ASN A 5 -11.80 -7.26 -14.54
N PHE A 6 -12.45 -6.25 -15.13
CA PHE A 6 -11.74 -5.15 -15.80
C PHE A 6 -10.97 -4.27 -14.81
N GLN A 7 -11.49 -4.13 -13.59
CA GLN A 7 -10.92 -3.26 -12.57
C GLN A 7 -9.61 -3.82 -11.99
N ILE A 8 -9.51 -5.14 -11.85
CA ILE A 8 -8.30 -5.78 -11.30
C ILE A 8 -7.10 -5.55 -12.24
N LYS A 9 -7.23 -5.90 -13.53
CA LYS A 9 -6.14 -5.68 -14.51
C LYS A 9 -5.67 -4.23 -14.54
N ARG A 10 -6.60 -3.29 -14.44
CA ARG A 10 -6.30 -1.86 -14.41
C ARG A 10 -5.57 -1.46 -13.12
N ALA A 11 -6.01 -1.95 -11.96
CA ALA A 11 -5.32 -1.71 -10.70
C ALA A 11 -3.89 -2.25 -10.72
N LEU A 12 -3.68 -3.47 -11.23
CA LEU A 12 -2.35 -4.05 -11.37
C LEU A 12 -1.42 -3.22 -12.27
N SER A 13 -1.95 -2.70 -13.40
CA SER A 13 -1.17 -1.83 -14.27
C SER A 13 -0.72 -0.54 -13.58
N PHE A 14 -1.55 0.02 -12.69
CA PHE A 14 -1.16 1.18 -11.90
C PHE A 14 -0.07 0.83 -10.90
N LEU A 15 -0.23 -0.27 -10.16
CA LEU A 15 0.77 -0.75 -9.19
C LEU A 15 2.13 -1.02 -9.83
N GLN A 16 2.16 -1.56 -11.06
CA GLN A 16 3.40 -1.80 -11.82
C GLN A 16 4.05 -0.51 -12.32
N SER A 17 3.26 0.54 -12.62
CA SER A 17 3.77 1.80 -13.20
C SER A 17 4.22 2.85 -12.17
N MET A 18 3.79 2.69 -10.92
CA MET A 18 4.00 3.67 -9.85
C MET A 18 5.03 3.16 -8.84
N THR A 19 5.73 4.09 -8.18
CA THR A 19 6.78 3.78 -7.19
C THR A 19 6.47 4.30 -5.79
N SER A 20 5.31 4.95 -5.60
CA SER A 20 4.89 5.55 -4.34
C SER A 20 3.38 5.52 -4.14
N GLY A 21 2.96 5.46 -2.88
CA GLY A 21 1.57 5.41 -2.48
C GLY A 21 1.39 5.76 -1.01
N VAL A 22 0.20 5.52 -0.48
CA VAL A 22 -0.14 5.78 0.94
C VAL A 22 -0.49 4.46 1.61
N LEU A 23 0.25 4.10 2.66
CA LEU A 23 -0.09 2.97 3.51
C LEU A 23 -1.00 3.46 4.65
N ALA A 24 -2.24 2.99 4.64
CA ALA A 24 -3.17 3.18 5.75
C ALA A 24 -2.95 2.08 6.79
N LEU A 25 -2.64 2.48 8.02
CA LEU A 25 -2.43 1.64 9.18
C LEU A 25 -3.61 1.80 10.13
N TYR A 26 -4.03 0.68 10.71
CA TYR A 26 -4.93 0.70 11.85
C TYR A 26 -4.08 0.89 13.11
N GLY A 27 -4.10 2.10 13.67
CA GLY A 27 -3.35 2.42 14.88
C GLY A 27 -4.02 1.90 16.15
N ASP A 28 -3.28 2.02 17.25
CA ASP A 28 -3.81 1.69 18.58
C ASP A 28 -5.08 2.52 18.87
N ASN A 29 -6.06 1.88 19.51
CA ASN A 29 -7.37 2.45 19.81
C ASN A 29 -8.21 2.85 18.58
N GLY A 30 -7.92 2.29 17.41
CA GLY A 30 -8.75 2.42 16.21
C GLY A 30 -8.63 3.76 15.48
N SER A 31 -7.61 4.56 15.81
CA SER A 31 -7.28 5.76 15.05
C SER A 31 -6.55 5.37 13.77
N PRO A 32 -7.08 5.67 12.57
CA PRO A 32 -6.40 5.39 11.32
C PRO A 32 -5.23 6.36 11.11
N TYR A 33 -4.09 5.84 10.65
CA TYR A 33 -2.94 6.66 10.25
C TYR A 33 -2.55 6.34 8.82
N ALA A 34 -2.19 7.37 8.06
CA ALA A 34 -1.80 7.24 6.66
C ALA A 34 -0.37 7.75 6.47
N VAL A 35 0.51 6.90 5.93
CA VAL A 35 1.92 7.25 5.72
C VAL A 35 2.26 7.15 4.23
N PRO A 36 2.74 8.23 3.59
CA PRO A 36 3.30 8.15 2.24
C PRO A 36 4.54 7.26 2.25
N MET A 37 4.58 6.24 1.39
CA MET A 37 5.73 5.35 1.27
C MET A 37 6.01 4.97 -0.18
N SER A 38 7.29 4.79 -0.48
CA SER A 38 7.73 4.18 -1.73
C SER A 38 7.54 2.67 -1.69
N TYR A 39 7.18 2.08 -2.83
CA TYR A 39 6.97 0.65 -2.97
C TYR A 39 7.43 0.13 -4.34
N VAL A 40 7.58 -1.19 -4.43
CA VAL A 40 7.71 -1.96 -5.67
C VAL A 40 6.63 -3.03 -5.70
N TYR A 41 5.96 -3.19 -6.84
CA TYR A 41 5.02 -4.29 -7.06
C TYR A 41 5.70 -5.41 -7.86
N ASP A 42 5.76 -6.62 -7.29
CA ASP A 42 6.32 -7.80 -7.95
C ASP A 42 5.62 -9.07 -7.44
N ASP A 43 5.38 -10.04 -8.34
CA ASP A 43 4.74 -11.33 -8.03
C ASP A 43 3.51 -11.23 -7.08
N ASP A 44 2.57 -10.37 -7.45
CA ASP A 44 1.34 -10.08 -6.68
C ASP A 44 1.57 -9.60 -5.23
N LYS A 45 2.74 -9.03 -4.95
CA LYS A 45 3.14 -8.47 -3.65
C LYS A 45 3.62 -7.03 -3.79
N LEU A 46 3.45 -6.26 -2.71
CA LEU A 46 4.02 -4.93 -2.56
C LEU A 46 5.17 -4.98 -1.56
N PHE A 47 6.33 -4.51 -1.98
CA PHE A 47 7.54 -4.42 -1.17
C PHE A 47 7.85 -2.96 -0.89
N SER A 48 7.96 -2.58 0.38
CA SER A 48 8.47 -1.26 0.78
C SER A 48 9.86 -1.41 1.39
N HIS A 49 10.76 -0.50 1.06
CA HIS A 49 12.03 -0.39 1.77
C HIS A 49 11.80 0.47 3.02
N SER A 50 11.50 -0.17 4.13
CA SER A 50 11.35 0.49 5.42
C SER A 50 12.58 0.18 6.26
N LEU A 51 13.26 1.21 6.77
CA LEU A 51 14.12 1.01 7.94
C LEU A 51 13.20 0.49 9.06
N VAL A 52 13.60 -0.59 9.74
CA VAL A 52 12.90 -1.05 10.95
C VAL A 52 13.15 -0.01 12.03
N VAL A 53 12.42 1.10 11.96
CA VAL A 53 12.33 2.08 13.03
C VAL A 53 11.24 1.57 13.94
N ASN A 54 11.65 0.96 15.06
CA ASN A 54 10.76 0.69 16.17
C ASN A 54 10.33 2.04 16.78
N ARG A 55 9.35 2.69 16.15
CA ARG A 55 8.76 3.91 16.68
C ARG A 55 7.71 3.49 17.70
N ARG A 56 8.11 3.49 18.97
CA ARG A 56 7.15 3.51 20.08
C ARG A 56 6.27 4.73 19.85
N LEU A 57 4.98 4.50 19.62
CA LEU A 57 3.98 5.54 19.77
C LEU A 57 3.83 5.71 21.28
N ASN A 58 4.19 6.90 21.76
CA ASN A 58 4.06 7.27 23.16
C ASN A 58 2.61 7.61 23.49
#